data_AF-A0A944QHK1-F1
#
_entry.id   AF-A0A944QHK1-F1
#
_cell.length_a   1.000
_cell.length_b   1.000
_cell.length_c   1.000
_cell.angle_alpha   90.00
_cell.angle_beta   90.00
_cell.angle_gamma   90.00
#
_symmetry.space_group_name_H-M   'P 1'
#
loop_
_entity.id
_entity.type
_entity.pdbx_description
1 polymer ?
#
loop_
_entity_poly.entity_id
_entity_poly.type
_entity_poly.pdbx_seq_one_letter_code
_entity_poly.pdbx_strand_id
1 'polypeptide(L)'
;MGEPITALRDESGRIPLLELTWQRLDDDTWRITGLGDQRLDKRMVDSTIVECRVFFTPGEDCYLPGIVTALQSLITPKQAKARRFLKQHVAQVVIGPRIGASGPIFHSGRLEMDNGLGPGILLGSDLVAMDYIYGIALHEDDDRLARLENVRLESALQAVVYHFNDLLHVIANVRAQIEHDLEMGYFEFKP
;
A
#
# COMPACT_ATOMS: atom_id res chain seq x y z
N MET A 1 22.48 1.41 6.97
CA MET A 1 21.58 0.70 6.04
C MET A 1 20.35 0.33 6.84
N GLY A 2 19.15 0.69 6.35
CA GLY A 2 17.90 0.25 6.96
C GLY A 2 17.76 -1.26 6.86
N GLU A 3 16.97 -1.86 7.74
CA GLU A 3 16.58 -3.27 7.58
C GLU A 3 15.73 -3.40 6.31
N PRO A 4 15.99 -4.40 5.45
CA PRO A 4 15.32 -4.51 4.17
C PRO A 4 13.82 -4.75 4.37
N ILE A 5 12.99 -4.18 3.50
CA ILE A 5 11.53 -4.36 3.48
C ILE A 5 11.04 -5.82 3.52
N THR A 6 11.88 -6.78 3.14
CA THR A 6 11.61 -8.22 3.29
C THR A 6 11.51 -8.67 4.75
N ALA A 7 12.11 -7.93 5.69
CA ALA A 7 12.00 -8.18 7.13
C ALA A 7 10.58 -7.98 7.66
N LEU A 8 9.72 -7.27 6.93
CA LEU A 8 8.30 -7.10 7.26
C LEU A 8 7.44 -8.30 6.86
N ARG A 9 7.99 -9.28 6.13
CA ARG A 9 7.22 -10.36 5.52
C ARG A 9 7.35 -11.65 6.32
N ASP A 10 6.23 -12.37 6.43
CA ASP A 10 6.21 -13.76 6.84
C ASP A 10 6.72 -14.69 5.72
N GLU A 11 6.81 -15.99 6.00
CA GLU A 11 7.26 -17.00 5.04
C GLU A 11 6.38 -17.08 3.77
N SER A 12 5.16 -16.54 3.81
CA SER A 12 4.24 -16.44 2.68
C SER A 12 4.36 -15.12 1.90
N GLY A 13 5.26 -14.23 2.32
CA GLY A 13 5.48 -12.94 1.68
C GLY A 13 4.51 -11.85 2.10
N ARG A 14 3.65 -12.10 3.11
CA ARG A 14 2.65 -11.15 3.61
C ARG A 14 3.21 -10.39 4.79
N ILE A 15 2.76 -9.14 4.98
CA ILE A 15 2.97 -8.49 6.27
C ILE A 15 1.88 -9.02 7.22
N PRO A 16 2.21 -9.72 8.31
CA PRO A 16 1.23 -10.22 9.28
C PRO A 16 0.64 -9.04 10.07
N LEU A 17 -0.36 -8.40 9.48
CA LEU A 17 -1.02 -7.19 9.98
C LEU A 17 -1.89 -7.43 11.21
N LEU A 18 -2.50 -8.62 11.27
CA LEU A 18 -3.40 -9.04 12.32
C LEU A 18 -3.59 -10.55 12.25
N GLU A 19 -3.20 -11.27 13.29
CA GLU A 19 -3.51 -12.69 13.43
C GLU A 19 -4.69 -12.86 14.39
N LEU A 20 -5.80 -13.36 13.86
CA LEU A 20 -6.94 -13.76 14.68
C LEU A 20 -6.81 -15.23 15.01
N THR A 21 -6.67 -15.55 16.29
CA THR A 21 -6.76 -16.93 16.76
C THR A 21 -8.22 -17.28 16.98
N TRP A 22 -8.71 -18.25 16.21
CA TRP A 22 -10.07 -18.76 16.33
C TRP A 22 -10.06 -20.07 17.10
N GLN A 23 -10.91 -20.18 18.11
CA GLN A 23 -11.17 -21.43 18.81
C GLN A 23 -12.60 -21.89 18.51
N ARG A 24 -12.71 -23.15 18.08
CA ARG A 24 -14.00 -23.83 17.94
C ARG A 24 -14.47 -24.29 19.32
N LEU A 25 -15.70 -23.96 19.67
CA LEU A 25 -16.39 -24.46 20.84
C LEU A 25 -17.15 -25.77 20.51
N ASP A 26 -17.69 -26.39 21.54
CA ASP A 26 -18.30 -27.73 21.51
C ASP A 26 -19.50 -27.87 20.55
N ASP A 27 -20.06 -26.75 20.05
CA ASP A 27 -21.29 -26.65 19.27
C ASP A 27 -21.12 -26.03 17.86
N ASP A 28 -19.94 -26.14 17.26
CA ASP A 28 -19.58 -25.48 15.98
C ASP A 28 -19.56 -23.94 16.02
N THR A 29 -19.73 -23.33 17.20
CA THR A 29 -19.51 -21.90 17.36
C THR A 29 -18.01 -21.60 17.37
N TRP A 30 -17.58 -20.67 16.52
CA TRP A 30 -16.21 -20.15 16.51
C TRP A 30 -16.15 -18.85 17.30
N ARG A 31 -15.18 -18.73 18.20
CA ARG A 31 -14.86 -17.46 18.88
C ARG A 31 -13.42 -17.06 18.61
N ILE A 32 -13.22 -15.75 18.51
CA ILE A 32 -11.88 -15.17 18.55
C ILE A 32 -11.38 -15.28 19.99
N THR A 33 -10.26 -15.97 20.19
CA THR A 33 -9.65 -16.19 21.50
C THR A 33 -8.28 -15.55 21.64
N GLY A 34 -7.70 -15.10 20.53
CA GLY A 34 -6.45 -14.38 20.50
C GLY A 34 -6.43 -13.37 19.36
N LEU A 35 -5.74 -12.26 19.62
CA LEU A 35 -5.42 -11.25 18.64
C LEU A 35 -3.92 -11.00 18.73
N GLY A 36 -3.20 -11.49 17.73
CA GLY A 36 -1.78 -11.20 17.54
C GLY A 36 -1.64 -9.96 16.67
N ASP A 37 -1.05 -8.92 17.24
CA ASP A 37 -0.71 -7.69 16.52
C ASP A 37 0.82 -7.62 16.42
N GLN A 38 1.37 -7.79 15.21
CA GLN A 38 2.79 -7.55 15.00
C GLN A 38 3.04 -6.05 14.96
N ARG A 39 3.37 -5.49 16.13
CA ARG A 39 3.76 -4.09 16.26
C ARG A 39 5.11 -3.88 15.60
N LEU A 40 5.09 -3.31 14.40
CA LEU A 40 6.30 -2.89 13.72
C LEU A 40 6.85 -1.63 14.39
N ASP A 41 8.16 -1.62 14.63
CA ASP A 41 8.84 -0.46 15.20
C ASP A 41 8.74 0.74 14.26
N LYS A 42 8.53 1.94 14.82
CA LYS A 42 8.40 3.20 14.06
C LYS A 42 9.57 3.38 13.11
N ARG A 43 10.79 3.12 13.58
CA ARG A 43 12.01 3.30 12.79
C ARG A 43 12.01 2.40 11.55
N MET A 44 11.51 1.18 11.68
CA MET A 44 11.41 0.23 10.59
C MET A 44 10.35 0.66 9.58
N VAL A 45 9.19 1.14 10.06
CA VAL A 45 8.15 1.72 9.18
C VAL A 45 8.69 2.92 8.42
N ASP A 46 9.35 3.88 9.10
CA ASP A 46 9.91 5.07 8.47
C ASP A 46 10.98 4.72 7.41
N SER A 47 11.89 3.79 7.74
CA SER A 47 12.90 3.32 6.78
C SER A 47 12.26 2.70 5.54
N THR A 48 11.20 1.91 5.74
CA THR A 48 10.44 1.29 4.64
C THR A 48 9.74 2.34 3.78
N ILE A 49 9.21 3.41 4.39
CA ILE A 49 8.56 4.50 3.65
C ILE A 49 9.53 5.15 2.67
N VAL A 50 10.75 5.44 3.13
CA VAL A 50 11.79 6.04 2.30
C VAL A 50 12.15 5.13 1.12
N GLU A 51 12.33 3.83 1.36
CA GLU A 51 12.65 2.85 0.31
C GLU A 51 11.51 2.68 -0.70
N CYS A 52 10.25 2.74 -0.26
CA CYS A 52 9.09 2.56 -1.14
C CYS A 52 8.64 3.84 -1.85
N ARG A 53 9.15 5.02 -1.48
CA ARG A 53 8.74 6.33 -2.01
C ARG A 53 8.66 6.37 -3.53
N VAL A 54 9.64 5.75 -4.18
CA VAL A 54 9.76 5.72 -5.64
C VAL A 54 8.60 5.03 -6.35
N PHE A 55 7.88 4.13 -5.68
CA PHE A 55 6.81 3.36 -6.30
C PHE A 55 5.47 4.10 -6.38
N PHE A 56 5.26 5.12 -5.54
CA PHE A 56 3.98 5.85 -5.46
C PHE A 56 4.09 7.35 -5.72
N THR A 57 5.30 7.88 -5.96
CA THR A 57 5.49 9.31 -6.24
C THR A 57 5.60 9.54 -7.76
N PRO A 58 4.70 10.33 -8.39
CA PRO A 58 4.67 10.49 -9.86
C PRO A 58 5.93 11.09 -10.50
N GLY A 59 6.77 11.77 -9.73
CA GLY A 59 8.02 12.36 -10.21
C GLY A 59 9.21 11.40 -10.23
N GLU A 60 9.03 10.16 -9.76
CA GLU A 60 10.09 9.17 -9.62
C GLU A 60 10.09 8.20 -10.80
N ASP A 61 11.28 7.79 -11.25
CA ASP A 61 11.44 6.89 -12.41
C ASP A 61 10.73 5.54 -12.22
N CYS A 62 10.59 5.09 -10.97
CA CYS A 62 9.98 3.81 -10.62
C CYS A 62 8.50 3.92 -10.22
N TYR A 63 7.83 5.01 -10.57
CA TYR A 63 6.41 5.20 -10.28
C TYR A 63 5.56 4.08 -10.92
N LEU A 64 4.83 3.31 -10.10
CA LEU A 64 4.18 2.07 -10.53
C LEU A 64 3.20 2.24 -11.71
N PRO A 65 2.27 3.22 -11.70
CA PRO A 65 1.43 3.48 -12.87
C PRO A 65 2.23 3.84 -14.12
N GLY A 66 3.39 4.48 -13.96
CA GLY A 66 4.35 4.78 -15.03
C GLY A 66 4.96 3.49 -15.60
N ILE A 67 5.46 2.60 -14.75
CA ILE A 67 6.01 1.29 -15.14
C ILE A 67 4.99 0.48 -15.95
N VAL A 68 3.75 0.37 -15.47
CA VAL A 68 2.69 -0.38 -16.15
C VAL A 68 2.35 0.24 -17.50
N THR A 69 2.37 1.57 -17.59
CA THR A 69 2.14 2.29 -18.85
C THR A 69 3.29 2.04 -19.83
N ALA A 70 4.54 2.06 -19.37
CA ALA A 70 5.71 1.73 -20.17
C ALA A 70 5.64 0.28 -20.69
N LEU A 71 5.31 -0.68 -19.82
CA LEU A 71 5.13 -2.09 -20.20
C LEU A 71 4.08 -2.27 -21.30
N GLN A 72 2.95 -1.55 -21.21
CA GLN A 72 1.91 -1.58 -22.25
C GLN A 72 2.36 -0.97 -23.58
N SER A 73 3.35 -0.06 -23.57
CA SER A 73 3.88 0.57 -24.79
C SER A 73 4.88 -0.31 -25.55
N LEU A 74 5.51 -1.26 -24.86
CA LEU A 74 6.55 -2.15 -25.41
C LEU A 74 5.99 -3.41 -26.08
N ILE A 75 4.67 -3.60 -26.08
CA ILE A 75 4.00 -4.81 -26.55
C ILE A 75 2.92 -4.47 -27.59
N THR A 76 2.41 -5.49 -28.29
CA THR A 76 1.38 -5.27 -29.31
C THR A 76 0.06 -4.73 -28.70
N PRO A 77 -0.80 -4.05 -29.48
CA PRO A 77 -2.09 -3.55 -28.98
C PRO A 77 -3.00 -4.63 -28.37
N LYS A 78 -2.98 -5.84 -28.92
CA LYS A 78 -3.74 -6.99 -28.38
C LYS A 78 -3.22 -7.39 -27.01
N GLN A 79 -1.91 -7.42 -26.83
CA GLN A 79 -1.25 -7.73 -25.56
C GLN A 79 -1.47 -6.60 -24.54
N ALA A 80 -1.34 -5.34 -24.93
CA ALA A 80 -1.64 -4.19 -24.07
C ALA A 80 -3.09 -4.22 -23.55
N LYS A 81 -4.06 -4.56 -24.41
CA LYS A 81 -5.47 -4.72 -24.01
C LYS A 81 -5.65 -5.82 -22.96
N ALA A 82 -4.93 -6.94 -23.08
CA ALA A 82 -4.98 -8.03 -22.10
C ALA A 82 -4.48 -7.60 -20.71
N ARG A 83 -3.57 -6.61 -20.64
CA ARG A 83 -3.00 -6.07 -19.39
C ARG A 83 -3.79 -4.90 -18.82
N ARG A 84 -4.99 -4.61 -19.34
CA ARG A 84 -5.88 -3.58 -18.77
C ARG A 84 -6.22 -3.85 -17.31
N PHE A 85 -6.38 -5.12 -16.94
CA PHE A 85 -6.67 -5.53 -15.56
C PHE A 85 -5.49 -5.24 -14.63
N LEU A 86 -4.24 -5.39 -15.07
CA LEU A 86 -3.06 -5.02 -14.27
C LEU A 86 -3.06 -3.51 -13.98
N LYS A 87 -3.36 -2.69 -14.99
CA LYS A 87 -3.46 -1.23 -14.81
C LYS A 87 -4.58 -0.85 -13.85
N GLN A 88 -5.73 -1.52 -13.94
CA GLN A 88 -6.85 -1.30 -13.00
C GLN A 88 -6.49 -1.73 -11.58
N HIS A 89 -5.81 -2.87 -11.42
CA HIS A 89 -5.35 -3.39 -10.14
C HIS A 89 -4.34 -2.44 -9.48
N VAL A 90 -3.37 -1.92 -10.24
CA VAL A 90 -2.42 -0.92 -9.75
C VAL A 90 -3.13 0.37 -9.35
N ALA A 91 -4.11 0.82 -10.14
CA ALA A 91 -4.90 2.01 -9.84
C ALA A 91 -5.82 1.87 -8.61
N GLN A 92 -6.10 0.66 -8.13
CA GLN A 92 -6.80 0.46 -6.85
C GLN A 92 -5.89 0.78 -5.66
N VAL A 93 -4.58 0.69 -5.82
CA VAL A 93 -3.63 0.89 -4.72
C VAL A 93 -2.90 2.22 -4.86
N VAL A 94 -2.51 2.62 -6.08
CA VAL A 94 -1.73 3.83 -6.32
C VAL A 94 -2.49 4.78 -7.26
N ILE A 95 -2.84 5.97 -6.76
CA ILE A 95 -3.46 7.05 -7.54
C ILE A 95 -2.72 8.37 -7.29
N GLY A 96 -1.94 8.81 -8.28
CA GLY A 96 -1.10 9.99 -8.11
C GLY A 96 -0.13 9.78 -6.94
N PRO A 97 -0.01 10.73 -6.00
CA PRO A 97 0.83 10.57 -4.81
C PRO A 97 0.18 9.73 -3.69
N ARG A 98 -0.98 9.09 -3.92
CA ARG A 98 -1.72 8.38 -2.86
C ARG A 98 -1.54 6.87 -2.94
N ILE A 99 -1.42 6.25 -1.78
CA ILE A 99 -1.53 4.82 -1.54
C ILE A 99 -2.88 4.58 -0.85
N GLY A 100 -3.73 3.69 -1.38
CA GLY A 100 -4.99 3.27 -0.73
C GLY A 100 -6.30 3.64 -1.42
N ALA A 101 -6.41 3.55 -2.75
CA ALA A 101 -7.67 3.84 -3.45
C ALA A 101 -8.76 2.75 -3.34
N SER A 102 -8.47 1.65 -2.62
CA SER A 102 -9.41 0.57 -2.28
C SER A 102 -10.52 1.00 -1.30
N GLY A 103 -10.42 2.21 -0.73
CA GLY A 103 -11.26 2.71 0.34
C GLY A 103 -10.70 2.38 1.73
N PRO A 104 -11.23 3.03 2.79
CA PRO A 104 -10.72 2.87 4.14
C PRO A 104 -11.06 1.50 4.75
N ILE A 105 -10.03 0.80 5.24
CA ILE A 105 -10.19 -0.47 5.98
C ILE A 105 -10.73 -0.20 7.39
N PHE A 106 -10.30 0.90 7.98
CA PHE A 106 -10.80 1.42 9.23
C PHE A 106 -10.84 2.94 9.19
N HIS A 107 -11.52 3.51 10.17
CA HIS A 107 -11.70 4.94 10.29
C HIS A 107 -11.20 5.41 11.65
N SER A 108 -10.61 6.60 11.70
CA SER A 108 -10.33 7.28 12.96
C SER A 108 -11.61 7.97 13.48
N GLY A 109 -11.62 8.38 14.76
CA GLY A 109 -12.73 9.14 15.34
C GLY A 109 -12.86 10.60 14.85
N ARG A 110 -12.00 11.05 13.92
CA ARG A 110 -11.99 12.40 13.34
C ARG A 110 -12.81 12.45 12.05
N LEU A 111 -13.33 13.61 11.66
CA LEU A 111 -14.09 13.77 10.41
C LEU A 111 -13.20 14.30 9.27
N GLU A 112 -13.51 13.93 8.03
CA GLU A 112 -12.86 14.45 6.82
C GLU A 112 -12.97 15.98 6.70
N MET A 113 -14.10 16.56 7.12
CA MET A 113 -14.30 18.02 7.11
C MET A 113 -13.29 18.78 7.97
N ASP A 114 -12.76 18.14 9.03
CA ASP A 114 -11.72 18.72 9.90
C ASP A 114 -10.37 18.83 9.16
N ASN A 115 -10.25 18.23 7.97
CA ASN A 115 -9.09 18.30 7.09
C ASN A 115 -9.36 19.13 5.83
N GLY A 116 -10.49 19.87 5.77
CA GLY A 116 -10.95 20.54 4.57
C GLY A 116 -11.35 19.58 3.44
N LEU A 117 -11.56 18.31 3.76
CA LEU A 117 -12.06 17.28 2.86
C LEU A 117 -13.59 17.18 2.97
N GLY A 118 -14.21 16.29 2.19
CA GLY A 118 -15.67 16.19 1.97
C GLY A 118 -16.57 16.12 3.21
N PRO A 119 -17.90 15.96 3.01
CA PRO A 119 -18.88 16.04 4.09
C PRO A 119 -18.67 14.93 5.14
N GLY A 120 -19.14 15.16 6.38
CA GLY A 120 -18.86 14.48 7.66
C GLY A 120 -18.75 12.95 7.73
N ILE A 121 -17.83 12.40 6.96
CA ILE A 121 -17.38 11.02 7.00
C ILE A 121 -16.17 10.96 7.93
N LEU A 122 -15.99 9.84 8.62
CA LEU A 122 -14.81 9.64 9.44
C LEU A 122 -13.55 9.56 8.58
N LEU A 123 -12.43 10.04 9.10
CA LEU A 123 -11.16 10.04 8.38
C LEU A 123 -10.66 8.60 8.21
N GLY A 124 -10.56 8.18 6.94
CA GLY A 124 -10.13 6.86 6.54
C GLY A 124 -8.66 6.54 6.81
N SER A 125 -8.36 5.26 7.00
CA SER A 125 -6.99 4.74 7.17
C SER A 125 -6.04 5.13 6.02
N ASP A 126 -6.56 5.28 4.79
CA ASP A 126 -5.80 5.76 3.63
C ASP A 126 -5.31 7.18 3.85
N LEU A 127 -6.19 8.09 4.27
CA LEU A 127 -5.83 9.48 4.56
C LEU A 127 -4.88 9.58 5.75
N VAL A 128 -5.10 8.80 6.81
CA VAL A 128 -4.19 8.72 7.96
C VAL A 128 -2.79 8.27 7.53
N ALA A 129 -2.70 7.22 6.71
CA ALA A 129 -1.42 6.73 6.21
C ALA A 129 -0.71 7.78 5.36
N MET A 130 -1.45 8.47 4.47
CA MET A 130 -0.86 9.51 3.62
C MET A 130 -0.39 10.73 4.42
N ASP A 131 -1.13 11.13 5.44
CA ASP A 131 -0.74 12.23 6.32
C ASP A 131 0.51 11.84 7.14
N TYR A 132 0.62 10.58 7.56
CA TYR A 132 1.83 10.08 8.24
C TYR A 132 3.04 10.09 7.30
N ILE A 133 2.90 9.54 6.10
CA ILE A 133 3.99 9.45 5.12
C ILE A 133 4.54 10.82 4.80
N TYR A 134 3.69 11.77 4.43
CA TYR A 134 4.14 13.09 3.98
C TYR A 134 4.45 14.06 5.12
N GLY A 135 3.70 14.02 6.23
CA GLY A 135 3.89 14.93 7.35
C GLY A 135 4.97 14.47 8.34
N ILE A 136 5.01 13.18 8.68
CA ILE A 136 5.93 12.64 9.69
C ILE A 136 7.16 11.99 9.07
N ALA A 137 7.00 11.06 8.12
CA ALA A 137 8.12 10.25 7.66
C ALA A 137 9.02 10.99 6.66
N LEU A 138 8.43 11.75 5.73
CA LEU A 138 9.15 12.50 4.70
C LEU A 138 9.39 13.97 5.05
N HIS A 139 8.66 14.51 6.04
CA HIS A 139 8.71 15.94 6.41
C HIS A 139 8.50 16.90 5.22
N GLU A 140 7.61 16.53 4.30
CA GLU A 140 7.35 17.28 3.07
C GLU A 140 6.14 18.23 3.20
N ASP A 141 5.28 18.05 4.21
CA ASP A 141 3.98 18.75 4.32
C ASP A 141 3.55 18.99 5.79
N ASP A 142 3.75 20.23 6.27
CA ASP A 142 3.41 20.64 7.65
C ASP A 142 1.89 20.62 7.92
N ASP A 143 1.05 20.84 6.91
CA ASP A 143 -0.41 20.79 7.05
C ASP A 143 -0.87 19.36 7.30
N ARG A 144 -0.19 18.37 6.72
CA ARG A 144 -0.45 16.95 7.01
C ARG A 144 0.04 16.54 8.38
N LEU A 145 1.16 17.09 8.84
CA LEU A 145 1.62 16.87 10.20
C LEU A 145 0.59 17.37 11.22
N ALA A 146 0.04 18.58 11.02
CA ALA A 146 -1.00 19.15 11.87
C ALA A 146 -2.29 18.29 11.89
N ARG A 147 -2.60 17.60 10.77
CA ARG A 147 -3.76 16.69 10.68
C ARG A 147 -3.64 15.42 11.53
N LEU A 148 -2.44 15.10 12.02
CA LEU A 148 -2.22 13.93 12.88
C LEU A 148 -2.24 14.24 14.37
N GLU A 149 -2.41 15.49 14.79
CA GLU A 149 -2.31 15.91 16.21
C GLU A 149 -3.19 15.07 17.15
N ASN A 150 -4.38 14.67 16.69
CA ASN A 150 -5.35 13.88 17.47
C ASN A 150 -5.39 12.40 17.08
N VAL A 151 -4.49 11.92 16.23
CA VAL A 151 -4.38 10.52 15.83
C VAL A 151 -3.30 9.86 16.67
N ARG A 152 -3.63 8.74 17.33
CA ARG A 152 -2.62 7.96 18.05
C ARG A 152 -1.57 7.44 17.08
N LEU A 153 -0.30 7.58 17.43
CA LEU A 153 0.83 7.17 16.60
C LEU A 153 0.72 5.69 16.20
N GLU A 154 0.29 4.83 17.11
CA GLU A 154 0.11 3.39 16.83
C GLU A 154 -0.92 3.14 15.73
N SER A 155 -2.03 3.88 15.75
CA SER A 155 -3.07 3.79 14.71
C SER A 155 -2.58 4.30 13.37
N ALA A 156 -1.77 5.36 13.37
CA ALA A 156 -1.16 5.89 12.15
C ALA A 156 -0.15 4.92 11.55
N LEU A 157 0.72 4.34 12.38
CA LEU A 157 1.66 3.29 11.97
C LEU A 157 0.90 2.09 11.40
N GLN A 158 -0.12 1.61 12.10
CA GLN A 158 -0.93 0.50 11.62
C GLN A 158 -1.57 0.81 10.25
N ALA A 159 -2.09 2.03 10.06
CA ALA A 159 -2.62 2.47 8.77
C ALA A 159 -1.57 2.37 7.65
N VAL A 160 -0.37 2.88 7.89
CA VAL A 160 0.74 2.79 6.93
C VAL A 160 1.04 1.34 6.57
N VAL A 161 1.16 0.47 7.58
CA VAL A 161 1.52 -0.93 7.35
C VAL A 161 0.46 -1.64 6.51
N TYR A 162 -0.83 -1.39 6.76
CA TYR A 162 -1.93 -1.94 5.93
C TYR A 162 -1.79 -1.53 4.47
N HIS A 163 -1.61 -0.24 4.20
CA HIS A 163 -1.48 0.27 2.83
C HIS A 163 -0.17 -0.14 2.16
N PHE A 164 0.90 -0.36 2.94
CA PHE A 164 2.16 -0.89 2.43
C PHE A 164 2.08 -2.35 2.06
N ASN A 165 1.31 -3.15 2.80
CA ASN A 165 1.04 -4.53 2.40
C ASN A 165 0.38 -4.57 1.02
N ASP A 166 -0.63 -3.73 0.78
CA ASP A 166 -1.30 -3.62 -0.53
C ASP A 166 -0.33 -3.17 -1.64
N LEU A 167 0.50 -2.15 -1.35
CA LEU A 167 1.53 -1.68 -2.28
C LEU A 167 2.50 -2.79 -2.65
N LEU A 168 2.98 -3.55 -1.66
CA LEU A 168 3.92 -4.65 -1.88
C LEU A 168 3.32 -5.81 -2.67
N HIS A 169 2.03 -6.12 -2.48
CA HIS A 169 1.33 -7.12 -3.27
C HIS A 169 1.22 -6.68 -4.73
N VAL A 170 0.89 -5.40 -4.98
CA VAL A 170 0.86 -4.85 -6.34
C VAL A 170 2.24 -4.86 -6.99
N ILE A 171 3.29 -4.48 -6.26
CA ILE A 171 4.68 -4.55 -6.76
C ILE A 171 5.03 -5.98 -7.17
N ALA A 172 4.71 -6.96 -6.32
CA ALA A 172 4.97 -8.37 -6.61
C ALA A 172 4.22 -8.85 -7.87
N ASN A 173 2.95 -8.46 -8.03
CA ASN A 173 2.15 -8.80 -9.20
C ASN A 173 2.67 -8.15 -10.49
N VAL A 174 3.07 -6.88 -10.43
CA VAL A 174 3.70 -6.17 -11.57
C VAL A 174 5.02 -6.85 -11.96
N ARG A 175 5.84 -7.21 -10.97
CA ARG A 175 7.09 -7.95 -11.20
C ARG A 175 6.84 -9.29 -11.87
N ALA A 176 5.92 -10.09 -11.36
CA ALA A 176 5.57 -11.39 -11.94
C ALA A 176 5.09 -11.26 -13.39
N GLN A 177 4.35 -10.19 -13.71
CA GLN A 177 3.95 -9.92 -15.11
C GLN A 177 5.15 -9.57 -16.00
N ILE A 178 6.09 -8.76 -15.51
CA ILE A 178 7.31 -8.42 -16.26
C ILE A 178 8.13 -9.68 -16.55
N GLU A 179 8.33 -10.53 -15.54
CA GLU A 179 9.05 -11.79 -15.66
C GLU A 179 8.36 -12.73 -16.68
N HIS A 180 7.04 -12.86 -16.60
CA HIS A 180 6.27 -13.62 -17.59
C HIS A 180 6.41 -13.06 -19.02
N ASP A 181 6.32 -11.74 -19.19
CA ASP A 181 6.42 -11.11 -20.51
C ASP A 181 7.82 -11.29 -21.13
N LEU A 182 8.87 -11.32 -20.30
CA LEU A 182 10.24 -11.66 -20.70
C LEU A 182 10.35 -13.13 -21.13
N GLU A 183 9.84 -14.07 -20.33
CA GLU A 183 9.87 -15.51 -20.63
C GLU A 183 9.15 -15.84 -21.94
N MET A 184 8.08 -15.11 -22.24
CA MET A 184 7.29 -15.29 -23.48
C MET A 184 7.89 -14.55 -24.70
N GLY A 185 9.00 -13.85 -24.53
CA GLY A 185 9.67 -13.10 -25.61
C GLY A 185 8.84 -11.92 -26.13
N TYR A 186 7.95 -11.34 -25.32
CA TYR A 186 7.04 -10.29 -25.78
C TYR A 186 7.71 -8.93 -25.99
N PHE A 187 8.87 -8.71 -25.36
CA PHE A 187 9.67 -7.50 -25.54
C PHE A 187 10.67 -7.59 -26.70
N GLU A 188 10.68 -8.70 -27.46
CA GLU A 188 11.52 -8.81 -28.64
C GLU A 188 11.04 -7.84 -29.72
N PHE A 189 11.85 -6.81 -29.97
CA PHE A 189 11.71 -5.93 -31.14
C PHE A 189 11.81 -6.81 -32.40
N LYS A 190 10.68 -7.00 -33.08
CA LYS A 190 10.74 -7.46 -34.47
C LYS A 190 11.15 -6.26 -35.34
N PRO A 191 12.30 -6.34 -36.04
CA PRO A 191 12.77 -5.27 -36.92
C PRO A 191 11.78 -4.98 -38.06
#